data_AF-L7F8D3-F1
#
_entry.id   AF-L7F8D3-F1
#
_cell.length_a   1.000
_cell.length_b   1.000
_cell.length_c   1.000
_cell.angle_alpha   90.00
_cell.angle_beta   90.00
_cell.angle_gamma   90.00
#
_symmetry.space_group_name_H-M   'P 1'
#
loop_
_entity.id
_entity.type
_entity.pdbx_description
1 polymer ?
#
loop_
_entity_poly.entity_id
_entity_poly.type
_entity_poly.pdbx_seq_one_letter_code
_entity_poly.pdbx_strand_id
1 'polypeptide(L)'
;MSLRADAPAPSATEVRRFGRSQKWVHRATAALMGVCVATAACLYIPQFAELVGRRELVVRVHEWAGLALPVPLLVGLASRAFRADLGFLNRFGPHDRVWLRAALRRDKRRASRPAGKFNAGQKVYASWIAGATLVMLGTGLLMWFTHLTPLMWRTSATFVHDWLALTIGIVLAGHIGMALGDPEARRGLRTGSVSKEWAKHEHPLWHPHHDTDQGAHPDER
;
A
#
# COMPACT_ATOMS: atom_id res chain seq x y z
N MET A 1 -33.10 10.60 13.97
CA MET A 1 -32.38 9.68 14.87
C MET A 1 -31.62 8.70 13.98
N SER A 2 -30.33 8.94 13.71
CA SER A 2 -29.54 8.17 12.74
C SER A 2 -28.98 6.92 13.42
N LEU A 3 -29.36 5.74 12.95
CA LEU A 3 -28.84 4.46 13.41
C LEU A 3 -27.36 4.37 13.03
N ARG A 4 -26.46 4.66 13.98
CA ARG A 4 -25.04 4.31 13.88
C ARG A 4 -24.97 2.78 13.74
N ALA A 5 -24.60 2.31 12.55
CA ALA A 5 -24.21 0.92 12.35
C ALA A 5 -22.89 0.67 13.09
N ASP A 6 -22.99 0.32 14.36
CA ASP A 6 -21.89 -0.19 15.15
C ASP A 6 -21.41 -1.50 14.53
N ALA A 7 -20.15 -1.51 14.12
CA ALA A 7 -19.52 -2.74 13.65
C ALA A 7 -19.51 -3.74 14.82
N PRO A 8 -19.82 -5.03 14.59
CA PRO A 8 -19.82 -6.02 15.66
C PRO A 8 -18.44 -6.04 16.34
N ALA A 9 -18.45 -5.99 17.68
CA ALA A 9 -17.25 -6.11 18.47
C ALA A 9 -16.52 -7.41 18.10
N PRO A 10 -15.17 -7.42 17.98
CA PRO A 10 -14.44 -8.64 17.71
C PRO A 10 -14.78 -9.67 18.79
N SER A 11 -15.00 -10.93 18.37
CA SER A 11 -15.21 -12.04 19.30
C SER A 11 -14.01 -12.17 20.26
N ALA A 12 -14.17 -12.87 21.39
CA ALA A 12 -13.08 -13.07 22.36
C ALA A 12 -11.79 -13.66 21.74
N THR A 13 -11.84 -14.19 20.51
CA THR A 13 -10.74 -14.79 19.75
C THR A 13 -10.15 -13.87 18.67
N GLU A 14 -10.66 -12.66 18.48
CA GLU A 14 -10.21 -11.71 17.45
C GLU A 14 -9.60 -10.43 18.03
N VAL A 15 -8.73 -9.80 17.23
CA VAL A 15 -8.11 -8.52 17.52
C VAL A 15 -8.26 -7.58 16.33
N ARG A 16 -8.55 -6.32 16.62
CA ARG A 16 -8.67 -5.27 15.60
C ARG A 16 -7.28 -4.89 15.11
N ARG A 17 -7.01 -5.11 13.83
CA ARG A 17 -5.74 -4.76 13.18
C ARG A 17 -5.83 -3.46 12.40
N PHE A 18 -6.94 -3.22 11.70
CA PHE A 18 -7.11 -2.05 10.83
C PHE A 18 -8.43 -1.32 11.07
N GLY A 19 -8.35 0.01 11.15
CA GLY A 19 -9.51 0.89 11.20
C GLY A 19 -10.17 1.12 9.84
N ARG A 20 -11.24 1.92 9.82
CA ARG A 20 -11.93 2.30 8.57
C ARG A 20 -11.00 3.10 7.65
N SER A 21 -10.25 4.05 8.19
CA SER A 21 -9.31 4.89 7.42
C SER A 21 -8.29 4.04 6.67
N GLN A 22 -7.58 3.15 7.35
CA GLN A 22 -6.54 2.31 6.76
C GLN A 22 -7.07 1.48 5.59
N LYS A 23 -8.25 0.86 5.79
CA LYS A 23 -8.88 0.02 4.76
C LYS A 23 -9.27 0.83 3.52
N TRP A 24 -9.85 2.01 3.70
CA TRP A 24 -10.24 2.86 2.57
C TRP A 24 -9.04 3.44 1.85
N VAL A 25 -8.02 3.92 2.58
CA VAL A 25 -6.77 4.40 1.98
C VAL A 25 -6.14 3.30 1.15
N HIS A 26 -5.97 2.09 1.71
CA HIS A 26 -5.42 0.96 0.96
C HIS A 26 -6.25 0.63 -0.28
N ARG A 27 -7.57 0.52 -0.18
CA ARG A 27 -8.43 0.15 -1.32
C ARG A 27 -8.38 1.20 -2.43
N ALA A 28 -8.45 2.47 -2.08
CA ALA A 28 -8.39 3.56 -3.05
C ALA A 28 -7.02 3.63 -3.73
N THR A 29 -5.92 3.54 -2.95
CA THR A 29 -4.57 3.47 -3.51
C THR A 29 -4.38 2.24 -4.40
N ALA A 30 -4.85 1.06 -3.98
CA ALA A 30 -4.74 -0.17 -4.76
C ALA A 30 -5.54 -0.09 -6.07
N ALA A 31 -6.74 0.51 -6.04
CA ALA A 31 -7.55 0.71 -7.23
C ALA A 31 -6.86 1.67 -8.22
N LEU A 32 -6.40 2.83 -7.75
CA LEU A 32 -5.69 3.81 -8.58
C LEU A 32 -4.40 3.23 -9.16
N MET A 33 -3.60 2.55 -8.34
CA MET A 33 -2.38 1.87 -8.78
C MET A 33 -2.71 0.80 -9.84
N GLY A 34 -3.76 0.01 -9.61
CA GLY A 34 -4.23 -0.99 -10.57
C GLY A 34 -4.62 -0.37 -11.91
N VAL A 35 -5.32 0.78 -11.89
CA VAL A 35 -5.66 1.53 -13.10
C VAL A 35 -4.40 2.05 -13.80
N CYS A 36 -3.44 2.63 -13.09
CA CYS A 36 -2.17 3.08 -13.67
C CYS A 36 -1.41 1.95 -14.34
N VAL A 37 -1.29 0.79 -13.68
CA VAL A 37 -0.59 -0.39 -14.21
C VAL A 37 -1.32 -0.97 -15.42
N ALA A 38 -2.65 -1.09 -15.37
CA ALA A 38 -3.44 -1.63 -16.48
C ALA A 38 -3.39 -0.72 -17.72
N THR A 39 -3.51 0.60 -17.51
CA THR A 39 -3.40 1.58 -18.60
C THR A 39 -1.98 1.62 -19.16
N ALA A 40 -0.93 1.57 -18.32
CA ALA A 40 0.45 1.45 -18.79
C ALA A 40 0.65 0.19 -19.64
N ALA A 41 0.14 -0.97 -19.21
CA ALA A 41 0.19 -2.19 -20.00
C ALA A 41 -0.46 -2.02 -21.39
N CYS A 42 -1.61 -1.34 -21.47
CA CYS A 42 -2.27 -1.02 -22.74
C CYS A 42 -1.48 -0.04 -23.61
N LEU A 43 -0.64 0.81 -23.03
CA LEU A 43 0.16 1.78 -23.78
C LEU A 43 1.47 1.19 -24.31
N TYR A 44 2.03 0.19 -23.63
CA TYR A 44 3.32 -0.47 -23.96
C TYR A 44 3.18 -1.78 -24.73
N ILE A 45 2.08 -2.53 -24.56
CA ILE A 45 1.89 -3.84 -25.20
C ILE A 45 0.96 -3.67 -26.41
N PRO A 46 1.46 -3.83 -27.66
CA PRO A 46 0.66 -3.58 -28.87
C PRO A 46 -0.66 -4.34 -28.91
N GLN A 47 -0.66 -5.60 -28.47
CA GLN A 47 -1.83 -6.47 -28.46
C GLN A 47 -2.96 -5.92 -27.56
N PHE A 48 -2.61 -5.29 -26.43
CA PHE A 48 -3.59 -4.64 -25.57
C PHE A 48 -4.04 -3.28 -26.13
N ALA A 49 -3.14 -2.55 -26.78
CA ALA A 49 -3.47 -1.28 -27.43
C ALA A 49 -4.54 -1.46 -28.52
N GLU A 50 -4.39 -2.49 -29.35
CA GLU A 50 -5.34 -2.85 -30.42
C GLU A 50 -6.71 -3.24 -29.85
N LEU A 51 -6.73 -4.04 -28.79
CA LEU A 51 -7.98 -4.48 -28.15
C LEU A 51 -8.80 -3.31 -27.59
N VAL A 52 -8.13 -2.30 -27.02
CA VAL A 52 -8.82 -1.13 -26.45
C VAL A 52 -9.24 -0.15 -27.55
N GLY A 53 -8.42 0.03 -28.59
CA GLY A 53 -8.72 0.86 -29.76
C GLY A 53 -8.91 2.36 -29.48
N ARG A 54 -8.69 2.83 -28.25
CA ARG A 54 -8.91 4.22 -27.80
C ARG A 54 -7.73 4.77 -26.99
N ARG A 55 -6.54 4.85 -27.63
CA ARG A 55 -5.29 5.25 -26.97
C ARG A 55 -5.40 6.58 -26.21
N GLU A 56 -6.03 7.59 -26.80
CA GLU A 56 -6.18 8.90 -26.15
C GLU A 56 -6.96 8.82 -24.83
N LEU A 57 -8.04 8.03 -24.78
CA LEU A 57 -8.80 7.82 -23.55
C LEU A 57 -7.93 7.12 -22.50
N VAL A 58 -7.17 6.10 -22.89
CA VAL A 58 -6.26 5.37 -21.98
C VAL A 58 -5.21 6.31 -21.39
N VAL A 59 -4.61 7.17 -22.21
CA VAL A 59 -3.65 8.19 -21.77
C VAL A 59 -4.30 9.11 -20.73
N ARG A 60 -5.47 9.69 -21.04
CA ARG A 60 -6.17 10.58 -20.09
C ARG A 60 -6.49 9.88 -18.78
N VAL A 61 -6.98 8.64 -18.83
CA VAL A 61 -7.27 7.86 -17.61
C VAL A 61 -5.99 7.60 -16.82
N HIS A 62 -4.88 7.28 -17.48
CA HIS A 62 -3.58 7.07 -16.83
C HIS A 62 -3.09 8.35 -16.13
N GLU A 63 -3.13 9.48 -16.81
CA GLU A 63 -2.74 10.80 -16.30
C GLU A 63 -3.53 11.18 -15.04
N TRP A 64 -4.87 11.12 -15.12
CA TRP A 64 -5.74 11.46 -13.98
C TRP A 64 -5.62 10.46 -12.84
N ALA A 65 -5.48 9.16 -13.12
CA ALA A 65 -5.26 8.15 -12.08
C ALA A 65 -3.91 8.36 -11.38
N GLY A 66 -2.86 8.65 -12.14
CA GLY A 66 -1.52 8.96 -11.61
C GLY A 66 -1.52 10.22 -10.74
N LEU A 67 -2.19 11.28 -11.18
CA LEU A 67 -2.36 12.51 -10.40
C LEU A 67 -3.18 12.28 -9.11
N ALA A 68 -4.20 11.43 -9.17
CA ALA A 68 -5.04 11.11 -8.02
C ALA A 68 -4.38 10.10 -7.04
N LEU A 69 -3.38 9.33 -7.48
CA LEU A 69 -2.73 8.27 -6.70
C LEU A 69 -2.25 8.68 -5.29
N PRO A 70 -1.65 9.87 -5.05
CA PRO A 70 -1.28 10.31 -3.70
C PRO A 70 -2.47 10.74 -2.83
N VAL A 71 -3.64 11.05 -3.42
CA VAL A 71 -4.79 11.65 -2.72
C VAL A 71 -5.29 10.77 -1.55
N PRO A 72 -5.49 9.45 -1.68
CA PRO A 72 -5.92 8.63 -0.55
C PRO A 72 -4.96 8.70 0.63
N LEU A 73 -3.64 8.73 0.39
CA LEU A 73 -2.65 8.86 1.45
C LEU A 73 -2.78 10.23 2.14
N LEU A 74 -2.86 11.31 1.36
CA LEU A 74 -3.01 12.67 1.88
C LEU A 74 -4.29 12.83 2.71
N VAL A 75 -5.42 12.32 2.22
CA VAL A 75 -6.69 12.29 2.98
C VAL A 75 -6.55 11.43 4.24
N GLY A 76 -5.86 10.29 4.13
CA GLY A 76 -5.57 9.41 5.25
C GLY A 76 -4.82 10.10 6.39
N LEU A 77 -3.95 11.08 6.10
CA LEU A 77 -3.21 11.84 7.11
C LEU A 77 -4.11 12.61 8.07
N ALA A 78 -5.38 12.88 7.73
CA ALA A 78 -6.34 13.47 8.66
C ALA A 78 -6.67 12.53 9.84
N SER A 79 -6.57 11.21 9.65
CA SER A 79 -6.85 10.20 10.68
C SER A 79 -5.66 9.96 11.60
N ARG A 80 -5.85 10.17 12.91
CA ARG A 80 -4.86 9.84 13.95
C ARG A 80 -4.40 8.38 13.88
N ALA A 81 -5.34 7.46 13.68
CA ALA A 81 -5.06 6.03 13.60
C ALA A 81 -4.20 5.68 12.37
N PHE A 82 -4.42 6.35 11.24
CA PHE A 82 -3.60 6.16 10.05
C PHE A 82 -2.19 6.74 10.24
N ARG A 83 -2.07 7.92 10.86
CA ARG A 83 -0.76 8.51 11.20
C ARG A 83 0.04 7.63 12.15
N ALA A 84 -0.60 6.99 13.12
CA ALA A 84 0.05 6.03 14.01
C ALA A 84 0.62 4.82 13.22
N ASP A 85 -0.17 4.27 12.29
CA ASP A 85 0.28 3.19 11.41
C ASP A 85 1.42 3.60 10.48
N LEU A 86 1.41 4.82 9.95
CA LEU A 86 2.56 5.37 9.22
C LEU A 86 3.81 5.48 10.11
N GLY A 87 3.65 5.84 11.38
CA GLY A 87 4.74 5.84 12.36
C GLY A 87 5.34 4.44 12.53
N PHE A 88 4.50 3.41 12.67
CA PHE A 88 4.97 2.01 12.74
C PHE A 88 5.67 1.55 11.45
N LEU A 89 5.20 2.01 10.28
CA LEU A 89 5.82 1.71 8.99
C LEU A 89 7.17 2.41 8.81
N ASN A 90 7.31 3.65 9.28
CA ASN A 90 8.52 4.45 9.10
C ASN A 90 9.60 4.16 10.17
N ARG A 91 9.24 3.49 11.27
CA ARG A 91 10.19 3.18 12.36
C ARG A 91 10.78 1.78 12.20
N PHE A 92 12.04 1.73 11.78
CA PHE A 92 12.83 0.50 11.75
C PHE A 92 13.51 0.26 13.12
N GLY A 93 13.41 -0.97 13.62
CA GLY A 93 14.05 -1.40 14.86
C GLY A 93 15.08 -2.54 14.64
N PRO A 94 15.80 -2.97 15.69
CA PRO A 94 16.77 -4.05 15.59
C PRO A 94 16.18 -5.37 15.07
N HIS A 95 14.94 -5.68 15.42
CA HIS A 95 14.22 -6.87 14.95
C HIS A 95 14.01 -6.86 13.42
N ASP A 96 13.86 -5.70 12.79
CA ASP A 96 13.70 -5.60 11.34
C ASP A 96 14.97 -6.03 10.61
N ARG A 97 16.15 -5.73 11.17
CA ARG A 97 17.43 -6.20 10.62
C ARG A 97 17.57 -7.71 10.69
N VAL A 98 17.10 -8.33 11.78
CA VAL A 98 17.09 -9.80 11.93
C VAL A 98 16.15 -10.41 10.90
N TRP A 99 14.93 -9.86 10.76
CA TRP A 99 13.96 -10.28 9.77
C TRP A 99 14.50 -10.20 8.35
N LEU A 100 15.12 -9.07 7.98
CA LEU A 100 15.71 -8.88 6.65
C LEU A 100 16.83 -9.88 6.39
N ARG A 101 17.76 -10.06 7.34
CA ARG A 101 18.83 -11.08 7.20
C ARG A 101 18.27 -12.48 6.99
N ALA A 102 17.23 -12.86 7.75
CA ALA A 102 16.57 -14.15 7.58
C ALA A 102 15.91 -14.26 6.19
N ALA A 103 15.26 -13.19 5.71
CA ALA A 103 14.68 -13.15 4.38
C ALA A 103 15.74 -13.27 3.27
N LEU A 104 16.87 -12.56 3.36
CA LEU A 104 17.99 -12.66 2.42
C LEU A 104 18.60 -14.07 2.40
N ARG A 105 18.71 -14.72 3.57
CA ARG A 105 19.18 -16.12 3.70
C ARG A 105 18.12 -17.15 3.31
N ARG A 106 16.95 -16.72 2.86
CA ARG A 106 15.79 -17.57 2.56
C ARG A 106 15.37 -18.46 3.75
N ASP A 107 15.71 -18.07 4.97
CA ASP A 107 15.27 -18.77 6.18
C ASP A 107 13.78 -18.51 6.37
N LYS A 108 12.98 -19.57 6.24
CA LYS A 108 11.52 -19.52 6.38
C LYS A 108 11.05 -19.78 7.80
N ARG A 109 11.96 -20.10 8.74
CA ARG A 109 11.58 -20.32 10.14
C ARG A 109 11.02 -19.04 10.73
N ARG A 110 9.86 -19.17 11.36
CA ARG A 110 9.11 -18.04 11.94
C ARG A 110 9.86 -17.37 13.09
N ALA A 111 10.54 -18.18 13.91
CA ALA A 111 11.41 -17.70 14.98
C ALA A 111 12.54 -16.77 14.48
N SER A 112 13.01 -16.98 13.24
CA SER A 112 14.04 -16.14 12.61
C SER A 112 13.47 -14.83 12.04
N ARG A 113 12.15 -14.64 12.05
CA ARG A 113 11.43 -13.52 11.44
C ARG A 113 10.55 -12.78 12.47
N PRO A 114 11.15 -12.13 13.48
CA PRO A 114 10.40 -11.34 14.44
C PRO A 114 9.72 -10.15 13.75
N ALA A 115 8.46 -9.88 14.09
CA ALA A 115 7.67 -8.79 13.51
C ALA A 115 6.80 -8.10 14.58
N GLY A 116 6.81 -6.76 14.57
CA GLY A 116 5.81 -5.94 15.24
C GLY A 116 4.52 -5.89 14.43
N LYS A 117 3.71 -4.83 14.56
CA LYS A 117 2.45 -4.67 13.81
C LYS A 117 2.62 -4.87 12.30
N PHE A 118 3.73 -4.36 11.75
CA PHE A 118 4.20 -4.60 10.40
C PHE A 118 5.57 -5.28 10.45
N ASN A 119 5.77 -6.28 9.58
CA ASN A 119 7.08 -6.91 9.42
C ASN A 119 8.01 -6.04 8.56
N ALA A 120 9.31 -6.32 8.59
CA ALA A 120 10.30 -5.49 7.87
C ALA A 120 10.06 -5.47 6.34
N GLY A 121 9.58 -6.57 5.75
CA GLY A 121 9.21 -6.62 4.33
C GLY A 121 8.06 -5.68 3.99
N GLN A 122 7.02 -5.61 4.84
CA GLN A 122 5.91 -4.65 4.70
C GLN A 122 6.40 -3.21 4.83
N LYS A 123 7.32 -2.92 5.75
CA LYS A 123 7.91 -1.58 5.90
C LYS A 123 8.71 -1.18 4.66
N VAL A 124 9.62 -2.04 4.21
CA VAL A 124 10.43 -1.80 2.99
C VAL A 124 9.54 -1.60 1.78
N TYR A 125 8.53 -2.47 1.60
CA TYR A 125 7.57 -2.32 0.51
C TYR A 125 6.82 -0.99 0.58
N ALA A 126 6.30 -0.62 1.76
CA ALA A 126 5.58 0.64 1.95
C ALA A 126 6.44 1.88 1.67
N SER A 127 7.67 1.92 2.18
CA SER A 127 8.60 3.04 1.93
C SER A 127 9.01 3.10 0.46
N TRP A 128 9.31 1.96 -0.16
CA TRP A 128 9.71 1.89 -1.56
C TRP A 128 8.58 2.31 -2.50
N ILE A 129 7.36 1.77 -2.32
CA ILE A 129 6.23 2.10 -3.20
C ILE A 129 5.80 3.55 -3.03
N ALA A 130 5.90 4.12 -1.83
CA ALA A 130 5.64 5.54 -1.60
C ALA A 130 6.64 6.42 -2.35
N GLY A 131 7.96 6.14 -2.22
CA GLY A 131 8.99 6.86 -2.95
C GLY A 131 8.86 6.70 -4.47
N ALA A 132 8.60 5.47 -4.94
CA ALA A 132 8.38 5.18 -6.35
C ALA A 132 7.17 5.96 -6.90
N THR A 133 6.07 6.04 -6.14
CA THR A 133 4.88 6.82 -6.52
C THR A 133 5.20 8.31 -6.70
N LEU A 134 6.01 8.90 -5.81
CA LEU A 134 6.43 10.30 -5.95
C LEU A 134 7.29 10.53 -7.19
N VAL A 135 8.23 9.61 -7.48
CA VAL A 135 9.04 9.68 -8.69
C VAL A 135 8.17 9.54 -9.94
N MET A 136 7.23 8.57 -9.95
CA MET A 136 6.29 8.36 -11.06
C MET A 136 5.40 9.58 -11.31
N LEU A 137 4.91 10.22 -10.24
CA LEU A 137 4.14 11.46 -10.36
C LEU A 137 5.01 12.58 -10.94
N GLY A 138 6.24 12.75 -10.44
CA GLY A 138 7.17 13.76 -10.95
C GLY A 138 7.49 13.57 -12.42
N THR A 139 7.89 12.37 -12.83
CA THR A 139 8.21 12.06 -14.23
C THR A 139 6.97 12.14 -15.13
N GLY A 140 5.81 11.69 -14.65
CA GLY A 140 4.53 11.81 -15.36
C GLY A 140 4.14 13.27 -15.60
N LEU A 141 4.28 14.14 -14.61
CA LEU A 141 4.02 15.59 -14.76
C LEU A 141 4.98 16.25 -15.77
N LEU A 142 6.27 15.88 -15.76
CA LEU A 142 7.23 16.38 -16.74
C LEU A 142 6.88 15.95 -18.18
N MET A 143 6.35 14.74 -18.34
CA MET A 143 5.89 14.21 -19.63
C MET A 143 4.56 14.84 -20.07
N TRP A 144 3.65 15.13 -19.13
CA TRP A 144 2.34 15.72 -19.42
C TRP A 144 2.47 17.20 -19.80
N PHE A 145 3.21 18.00 -19.03
CA PHE A 145 3.37 19.44 -19.25
C PHE A 145 4.58 19.74 -20.14
N THR A 146 4.51 19.31 -21.40
CA THR A 146 5.64 19.38 -22.35
C THR A 146 6.14 20.79 -22.66
N HIS A 147 5.30 21.81 -22.49
CA HIS A 147 5.64 23.21 -22.73
C HIS A 147 6.47 23.83 -21.61
N LEU A 148 6.52 23.19 -20.44
CA LEU A 148 7.26 23.68 -19.27
C LEU A 148 8.68 23.11 -19.18
N THR A 149 9.03 22.13 -20.03
CA THR A 149 10.24 21.32 -19.83
C THR A 149 11.08 21.14 -21.10
N PRO A 150 12.42 21.30 -21.02
CA PRO A 150 13.33 21.01 -22.14
C PRO A 150 13.21 19.56 -22.62
N LEU A 151 13.54 19.32 -23.89
CA LEU A 151 13.50 17.97 -24.48
C LEU A 151 14.32 16.94 -23.69
N MET A 152 15.52 17.32 -23.24
CA MET A 152 16.38 16.43 -22.44
C MET A 152 15.69 15.94 -21.17
N TRP A 153 14.97 16.81 -20.47
CA TRP A 153 14.27 16.45 -19.22
C TRP A 153 13.13 15.48 -19.49
N ARG A 154 12.40 15.68 -20.60
CA ARG A 154 11.33 14.78 -21.01
C ARG A 154 11.84 13.39 -21.37
N THR A 155 12.93 13.30 -22.14
CA THR A 155 13.53 12.01 -22.49
C THR A 155 14.02 11.26 -21.25
N SER A 156 14.69 11.95 -20.32
CA SER A 156 15.10 11.35 -19.04
C SER A 156 13.89 10.93 -18.19
N ALA A 157 12.84 11.75 -18.16
CA ALA A 157 11.60 11.44 -17.43
C ALA A 157 10.93 10.18 -17.99
N THR A 158 10.78 10.06 -19.32
CA THR A 158 10.24 8.86 -19.97
C THR A 158 11.05 7.62 -19.62
N PHE A 159 12.38 7.69 -19.76
CA PHE A 159 13.25 6.55 -19.41
C PHE A 159 13.07 6.09 -17.96
N VAL A 160 13.08 7.03 -17.00
CA VAL A 160 12.90 6.71 -15.59
C VAL A 160 11.48 6.20 -15.30
N HIS A 161 10.46 6.81 -15.90
CA HIS A 161 9.06 6.42 -15.74
C HIS A 161 8.82 4.99 -16.21
N ASP A 162 9.36 4.60 -17.36
CA ASP A 162 9.15 3.29 -17.97
C ASP A 162 9.78 2.17 -17.16
N TRP A 163 11.05 2.32 -16.80
CA TRP A 163 11.77 1.32 -16.00
C TRP A 163 11.20 1.20 -14.59
N LEU A 164 10.77 2.32 -14.00
CA LEU A 164 10.14 2.31 -12.70
C LEU A 164 8.73 1.70 -12.76
N ALA A 165 7.95 1.99 -13.82
CA ALA A 165 6.64 1.37 -14.04
C ALA A 165 6.75 -0.16 -14.15
N LEU A 166 7.71 -0.66 -14.94
CA LEU A 166 7.98 -2.09 -15.05
C LEU A 166 8.34 -2.70 -13.70
N THR A 167 9.23 -2.05 -12.96
CA THR A 167 9.65 -2.51 -11.62
C THR A 167 8.46 -2.53 -10.64
N ILE A 168 7.62 -1.49 -10.65
CA ILE A 168 6.38 -1.43 -9.87
C ILE A 168 5.47 -2.59 -10.24
N GLY A 169 5.27 -2.88 -11.53
CA GLY A 169 4.46 -4.00 -11.99
C GLY A 169 4.93 -5.34 -11.41
N ILE A 170 6.23 -5.62 -11.46
CA ILE A 170 6.83 -6.86 -10.92
C ILE A 170 6.68 -6.93 -9.40
N VAL A 171 7.05 -5.87 -8.68
CA VAL A 171 7.01 -5.83 -7.22
C VAL A 171 5.57 -5.88 -6.69
N LEU A 172 4.63 -5.22 -7.37
CA LEU A 172 3.20 -5.28 -7.07
C LEU A 172 2.63 -6.69 -7.29
N ALA A 173 2.99 -7.37 -8.38
CA ALA A 173 2.60 -8.75 -8.61
C ALA A 173 3.11 -9.68 -7.48
N GLY A 174 4.36 -9.51 -7.06
CA GLY A 174 4.93 -10.22 -5.90
C GLY A 174 4.18 -9.93 -4.60
N HIS A 175 3.81 -8.67 -4.34
CA HIS A 175 3.01 -8.28 -3.18
C HIS A 175 1.62 -8.93 -3.17
N ILE A 176 0.93 -8.92 -4.32
CA ILE A 176 -0.37 -9.58 -4.48
C ILE A 176 -0.23 -11.09 -4.27
N GLY A 177 0.80 -11.72 -4.84
CA GLY A 177 1.08 -13.15 -4.66
C GLY A 177 1.28 -13.53 -3.19
N MET A 178 2.06 -12.73 -2.44
CA MET A 178 2.22 -12.93 -1.00
C MET A 178 0.90 -12.76 -0.24
N ALA A 179 0.08 -11.77 -0.59
CA ALA A 179 -1.22 -11.56 0.04
C ALA A 179 -2.20 -12.70 -0.25
N LEU A 180 -2.18 -13.28 -1.46
CA LEU A 180 -3.02 -14.43 -1.79
C LEU A 180 -2.66 -15.68 -0.97
N GLY A 181 -1.37 -15.83 -0.63
CA GLY A 181 -0.86 -16.91 0.22
C GLY A 181 -1.23 -16.82 1.71
N ASP A 182 -1.77 -15.69 2.17
CA ASP A 182 -2.24 -15.50 3.55
C ASP A 182 -3.72 -15.05 3.57
N PRO A 183 -4.67 -16.01 3.65
CA PRO A 183 -6.10 -15.71 3.70
C PRO A 183 -6.50 -14.85 4.90
N GLU A 184 -5.84 -15.01 6.04
CA GLU A 184 -6.18 -14.30 7.28
C GLU A 184 -5.70 -12.84 7.21
N ALA A 185 -4.52 -12.58 6.61
CA ALA A 185 -4.09 -11.21 6.30
C ALA A 185 -5.09 -10.49 5.37
N ARG A 186 -5.59 -11.17 4.32
CA ARG A 186 -6.62 -10.62 3.43
C ARG A 186 -7.94 -10.36 4.16
N ARG A 187 -8.35 -11.27 5.03
CA ARG A 187 -9.53 -11.10 5.89
C ARG A 187 -9.35 -9.89 6.80
N GLY A 188 -8.16 -9.70 7.37
CA GLY A 188 -7.79 -8.54 8.17
C GLY A 188 -7.96 -7.22 7.43
N LEU A 189 -7.52 -7.14 6.18
CA LEU A 189 -7.69 -5.93 5.36
C LEU A 189 -9.14 -5.72 4.89
N ARG A 190 -9.90 -6.79 4.68
CA ARG A 190 -11.32 -6.69 4.30
C ARG A 190 -12.20 -6.24 5.46
N THR A 191 -12.04 -6.88 6.61
CA THR A 191 -12.94 -6.74 7.77
C THR A 191 -12.40 -5.75 8.81
N GLY A 192 -11.08 -5.69 8.98
CA GLY A 192 -10.40 -4.90 10.00
C GLY A 192 -9.87 -5.73 11.17
N SER A 193 -10.23 -7.01 11.25
CA SER A 193 -9.90 -7.88 12.38
C SER A 193 -9.22 -9.17 11.92
N VAL A 194 -8.33 -9.69 12.76
CA VAL A 194 -7.63 -10.97 12.58
C VAL A 194 -7.74 -11.80 13.85
N SER A 195 -7.58 -13.11 13.74
CA SER A 195 -7.52 -13.99 14.91
C SER A 195 -6.32 -13.67 15.80
N LYS A 196 -6.51 -13.81 17.12
CA LYS A 196 -5.45 -13.66 18.12
C LYS A 196 -4.29 -14.61 17.86
N GLU A 197 -4.57 -15.82 17.41
CA GLU A 197 -3.56 -16.83 17.12
C GLU A 197 -2.69 -16.44 15.94
N TRP A 198 -3.30 -16.00 14.83
CA TRP A 198 -2.54 -15.47 13.70
C TRP A 198 -1.70 -14.25 14.10
N ALA A 199 -2.26 -13.35 14.92
CA ALA A 199 -1.54 -12.17 15.39
C ALA A 199 -0.29 -12.54 16.21
N LYS A 200 -0.41 -13.48 17.16
CA LYS A 200 0.72 -13.98 17.95
C LYS A 200 1.77 -14.67 17.07
N HIS A 201 1.34 -15.42 16.07
CA HIS A 201 2.21 -16.26 15.26
C HIS A 201 2.92 -15.46 14.15
N GLU A 202 2.22 -14.61 13.39
CA GLU A 202 2.83 -13.75 12.35
C GLU A 202 3.48 -12.48 12.91
N HIS A 203 2.99 -11.97 14.04
CA HIS A 203 3.40 -10.67 14.60
C HIS A 203 3.69 -10.79 16.11
N PRO A 204 4.69 -11.60 16.52
CA PRO A 204 4.94 -11.92 17.93
C PRO A 204 5.32 -10.71 18.79
N LEU A 205 5.81 -9.62 18.18
CA LEU A 205 6.15 -8.37 18.87
C LEU A 205 5.02 -7.33 18.81
N TRP A 206 3.86 -7.68 18.25
CA TRP A 206 2.71 -6.79 18.22
C TRP A 206 1.85 -7.01 19.47
N HIS A 207 1.58 -5.93 20.20
CA HIS A 207 0.71 -5.94 21.37
C HIS A 207 -0.57 -5.14 21.08
N PRO A 208 -1.67 -5.80 20.66
CA PRO A 208 -2.88 -5.12 20.20
C PRO A 208 -3.55 -4.23 21.26
N HIS A 209 -3.40 -4.57 22.55
CA HIS A 209 -4.05 -3.85 23.65
C HIS A 209 -3.60 -2.38 23.77
N HIS A 210 -2.33 -2.07 23.45
CA HIS A 210 -1.82 -0.69 23.47
C HIS A 210 -2.26 0.16 22.27
N ASP A 211 -2.66 -0.47 21.16
CA ASP A 211 -3.12 0.23 19.95
C ASP A 211 -4.58 0.71 20.08
N THR A 212 -5.38 0.09 20.95
CA THR A 212 -6.79 0.44 21.19
C THR A 212 -6.98 1.70 22.04
N ASP A 213 -6.13 1.91 23.06
CA ASP A 213 -6.25 3.04 23.98
C ASP A 213 -5.90 4.39 23.35
N GLN A 214 -5.13 4.41 22.26
CA GLN A 214 -4.82 5.65 21.53
C GLN A 214 -5.94 6.07 20.55
N GLY A 215 -6.95 5.22 20.33
CA GLY A 215 -8.08 5.48 19.44
C GLY A 215 -9.43 5.59 20.13
N ALA A 216 -9.52 5.27 21.42
CA ALA A 216 -10.74 5.36 22.22
C ALA A 216 -10.58 6.46 23.28
N HIS A 217 -10.68 7.72 22.87
CA HIS A 217 -11.09 8.75 23.83
C HIS A 217 -12.62 8.70 23.92
N PRO A 218 -13.22 8.58 25.12
CA PRO A 218 -14.65 8.76 25.29
C PRO A 218 -14.95 10.23 25.03
N ASP A 219 -15.73 10.51 23.99
CA ASP A 219 -16.30 11.82 23.76
C ASP A 219 -17.81 11.64 23.59
N GLU A 220 -18.55 12.60 24.14
CA GLU A 220 -20.02 12.72 24.21
C GLU A 220 -20.66 12.17 25.51
N ARG A 221 -20.55 12.99 26.58
CA ARG A 221 -21.69 13.29 27.46
C ARG A 221 -22.57 14.33 26.78
#